data_AF-M4V5G7-F1
#
_entry.id   AF-M4V5G7-F1
#
_cell.length_a   1.000
_cell.length_b   1.000
_cell.length_c   1.000
_cell.angle_alpha   90.00
_cell.angle_beta   90.00
_cell.angle_gamma   90.00
#
_symmetry.space_group_name_H-M   'P 1'
#
loop_
_entity.id
_entity.type
_entity.pdbx_description
1 polymer ?
#
loop_
_entity_poly.entity_id
_entity_poly.type
_entity_poly.pdbx_seq_one_letter_code
_entity_poly.pdbx_strand_id
1 'polypeptide(L)'
;MVSDWYYLAILNLARLKSNQADTDWIAKRLNLTREMAEEALQRLIRMGFLKIENSRMVRLARPVSTTCDIPSVAIRNYHKQILDLAGHSLDNVPLEMREISAITIPTSGKNLAKVKSLLLRTRKKVATMMEDPNGAEVYTLAIQLFPLTKV
;
A
#
# COMPACT_ATOMS: atom_id res chain seq x y z
N MET A 1 -2.38 -13.57 8.99
CA MET A 1 -3.15 -12.69 8.11
C MET A 1 -2.22 -11.61 7.59
N VAL A 2 -2.37 -11.20 6.33
CA VAL A 2 -1.63 -10.07 5.74
C VAL A 2 -2.40 -8.80 6.13
N SER A 3 -2.32 -8.41 7.40
CA SER A 3 -3.07 -7.27 7.94
C SER A 3 -2.30 -5.96 7.84
N ASP A 4 -0.98 -6.04 7.76
CA ASP A 4 -0.13 -4.86 7.88
C ASP A 4 0.31 -4.32 6.52
N TRP A 5 0.40 -3.00 6.42
CA TRP A 5 0.69 -2.30 5.17
C TRP A 5 2.00 -2.75 4.51
N TYR A 6 3.00 -3.08 5.34
CA TYR A 6 4.35 -3.38 4.88
C TYR A 6 4.45 -4.67 4.07
N TYR A 7 3.52 -5.63 4.24
CA TYR A 7 3.53 -6.84 3.41
C TYR A 7 3.31 -6.52 1.92
N LEU A 8 2.36 -5.63 1.61
CA LEU A 8 2.13 -5.19 0.23
C LEU A 8 3.27 -4.32 -0.28
N ALA A 9 3.86 -3.48 0.58
CA ALA A 9 5.02 -2.68 0.23
C ALA A 9 6.23 -3.56 -0.14
N ILE A 10 6.55 -4.58 0.66
CA ILE A 10 7.64 -5.53 0.40
C ILE A 10 7.42 -6.31 -0.90
N LEU A 11 6.18 -6.73 -1.19
CA LEU A 11 5.85 -7.36 -2.47
C LEU A 11 6.10 -6.45 -3.67
N ASN A 12 5.89 -5.13 -3.51
CA ASN A 12 6.20 -4.15 -4.55
C ASN A 12 7.70 -3.80 -4.60
N LEU A 13 8.42 -3.83 -3.47
CA LEU A 13 9.88 -3.73 -3.48
C LEU A 13 10.52 -4.84 -4.33
N ALA A 14 9.96 -6.06 -4.33
CA ALA A 14 10.43 -7.16 -5.17
C ALA A 14 10.31 -6.87 -6.68
N ARG A 15 9.50 -5.89 -7.10
CA ARG A 15 9.39 -5.47 -8.51
C ARG A 15 10.49 -4.48 -8.92
N LEU A 16 11.17 -3.85 -7.96
CA LEU A 16 12.21 -2.87 -8.26
C LEU A 16 13.43 -3.57 -8.89
N LYS A 17 14.05 -2.92 -9.88
CA LYS A 17 15.32 -3.38 -10.45
C LYS A 17 16.46 -3.40 -9.43
N SER A 18 16.41 -2.53 -8.44
CA SER A 18 17.39 -2.45 -7.34
C SER A 18 17.08 -3.37 -6.16
N ASN A 19 16.06 -4.24 -6.26
CA ASN A 19 15.65 -5.06 -5.11
C ASN A 19 16.77 -5.96 -4.60
N GLN A 20 16.79 -6.12 -3.28
CA GLN A 20 17.73 -6.98 -2.56
C GLN A 20 16.93 -7.86 -1.60
N ALA A 21 17.24 -9.15 -1.55
CA ALA A 21 16.69 -10.06 -0.54
C ALA A 21 17.47 -9.89 0.78
N ASP A 22 17.49 -8.67 1.28
CA ASP A 22 18.22 -8.27 2.48
C ASP A 22 17.30 -7.49 3.43
N THR A 23 17.30 -7.91 4.69
CA THR A 23 16.41 -7.39 5.72
C THR A 23 16.75 -5.95 6.09
N ASP A 24 18.04 -5.59 6.16
CA ASP A 24 18.46 -4.23 6.48
C ASP A 24 18.07 -3.26 5.35
N TRP A 25 18.17 -3.69 4.09
CA TRP A 25 17.71 -2.94 2.92
C TRP A 25 16.20 -2.70 2.95
N ILE A 26 15.40 -3.73 3.24
CA ILE A 26 13.93 -3.60 3.36
C ILE A 26 13.57 -2.64 4.50
N ALA A 27 14.17 -2.84 5.67
CA ALA A 27 13.94 -2.02 6.86
C ALA A 27 14.22 -0.54 6.57
N LYS A 28 15.36 -0.25 5.92
CA LYS A 28 15.72 1.12 5.54
C LYS A 28 14.78 1.71 4.49
N ARG A 29 14.39 0.95 3.46
CA ARG A 29 13.54 1.45 2.37
C ARG A 29 12.11 1.75 2.81
N LEU A 30 11.60 1.02 3.80
CA LEU A 30 10.22 1.17 4.29
C LEU A 30 10.14 1.84 5.68
N ASN A 31 11.26 2.29 6.24
CA ASN A 31 11.35 2.84 7.59
C ASN A 31 10.73 1.90 8.66
N LEU A 32 11.13 0.63 8.62
CA LEU A 32 10.71 -0.42 9.56
C LEU A 32 11.88 -0.78 10.49
N THR A 33 11.59 -1.46 11.59
CA THR A 33 12.66 -2.14 12.35
C THR A 33 13.15 -3.37 11.59
N ARG A 34 14.39 -3.79 11.87
CA ARG A 34 14.98 -4.99 11.26
C ARG A 34 14.14 -6.24 11.56
N GLU A 35 13.64 -6.35 12.78
CA GLU A 35 12.83 -7.47 13.24
C GLU A 35 11.51 -7.56 12.46
N MET A 36 10.84 -6.41 12.27
CA MET A 36 9.61 -6.34 11.48
C MET A 36 9.84 -6.73 10.02
N ALA A 37 10.94 -6.25 9.42
CA ALA A 37 11.30 -6.59 8.05
C ALA A 37 11.61 -8.09 7.89
N GLU A 38 12.34 -8.67 8.84
CA GLU A 38 12.71 -10.10 8.85
C GLU A 38 11.45 -10.97 8.94
N GLU A 39 10.60 -10.70 9.92
CA GLU A 39 9.36 -11.46 10.13
C GLU A 39 8.48 -11.40 8.88
N ALA A 40 8.33 -10.19 8.30
CA ALA A 40 7.50 -9.98 7.13
C ALA A 40 8.03 -10.74 5.90
N LEU A 41 9.34 -10.66 5.64
CA LEU A 41 9.99 -11.34 4.52
C LEU A 41 9.84 -12.87 4.65
N GLN A 42 10.18 -13.43 5.81
CA GLN A 42 10.04 -14.87 6.07
C GLN A 42 8.60 -15.34 5.92
N ARG A 43 7.63 -14.54 6.37
CA ARG A 43 6.21 -14.86 6.23
C ARG A 43 5.78 -14.88 4.76
N LEU A 44 6.17 -13.88 3.96
CA LEU A 44 5.84 -13.83 2.54
C LEU A 44 6.44 -15.00 1.75
N ILE A 45 7.64 -15.45 2.12
CA ILE A 45 8.27 -16.65 1.55
C ILE A 45 7.47 -17.91 1.94
N ARG A 46 7.16 -18.08 3.23
CA ARG A 46 6.40 -19.22 3.75
C ARG A 46 5.00 -19.35 3.13
N MET A 47 4.36 -18.21 2.83
CA MET A 47 3.05 -18.18 2.17
C MET A 47 3.13 -18.40 0.65
N GLY A 48 4.34 -18.47 0.08
CA GLY A 48 4.56 -18.65 -1.35
C GLY A 48 4.22 -17.41 -2.17
N PHE A 49 4.35 -16.22 -1.61
CA PHE A 49 4.21 -14.95 -2.36
C PHE A 49 5.55 -14.44 -2.87
N LEU A 50 6.65 -14.76 -2.18
CA LEU A 50 8.01 -14.45 -2.59
C LEU A 50 8.86 -15.72 -2.59
N LYS A 51 9.91 -15.73 -3.42
CA LYS A 51 11.06 -16.61 -3.28
C LYS A 51 12.34 -15.77 -3.38
N ILE A 52 13.43 -16.28 -2.84
CA ILE A 52 14.75 -15.66 -2.98
C ILE A 52 15.52 -16.41 -4.07
N GLU A 53 15.99 -15.69 -5.09
CA GLU A 53 16.85 -16.22 -6.14
C GLU A 53 17.99 -15.24 -6.41
N ASN A 54 19.24 -15.71 -6.43
CA ASN A 54 20.42 -14.87 -6.69
C ASN A 54 20.48 -13.60 -5.82
N SER A 55 20.19 -13.73 -4.51
CA SER A 55 20.12 -12.61 -3.55
C SER A 55 19.07 -11.54 -3.87
N ARG A 56 18.06 -11.89 -4.67
CA ARG A 56 16.95 -11.01 -5.05
C ARG A 56 15.60 -11.60 -4.66
N MET A 57 14.65 -10.72 -4.37
CA MET A 57 13.26 -11.12 -4.15
C MET A 57 12.56 -11.30 -5.49
N VAL A 58 11.99 -12.48 -5.70
CA VAL A 58 11.19 -12.80 -6.89
C VAL A 58 9.76 -13.04 -6.45
N ARG A 59 8.84 -12.24 -6.98
CA ARG A 59 7.41 -12.40 -6.70
C ARG A 59 6.86 -13.62 -7.44
N LEU A 60 6.16 -14.46 -6.70
CA LEU A 60 5.44 -15.60 -7.26
C LEU A 60 4.07 -15.12 -7.76
N ALA A 61 3.66 -15.55 -8.95
CA ALA A 61 2.49 -15.06 -9.68
C ALA A 61 1.12 -15.42 -9.05
N ARG A 62 1.08 -15.77 -7.75
CA ARG A 62 -0.19 -15.87 -7.06
C ARG A 62 -0.82 -14.47 -7.06
N PRO A 63 -2.04 -14.32 -7.60
CA PRO A 63 -2.76 -13.08 -7.45
C PRO A 63 -2.86 -12.85 -5.94
N VAL A 64 -2.30 -11.73 -5.48
CA VAL A 64 -2.73 -11.17 -4.19
C VAL A 64 -4.07 -10.51 -4.50
N SER A 65 -5.05 -11.31 -4.89
CA SER A 65 -6.43 -10.94 -4.68
C SER A 65 -6.55 -10.92 -3.17
N THR A 66 -6.64 -9.73 -2.60
CA THR A 66 -7.33 -9.53 -1.34
C THR A 66 -8.73 -10.09 -1.54
N THR A 67 -8.86 -11.40 -1.37
CA THR A 67 -10.10 -12.16 -1.44
C THR A 67 -11.04 -11.63 -0.39
N CYS A 68 -12.33 -11.74 -0.66
CA CYS A 68 -13.45 -11.22 0.10
C CYS A 68 -13.57 -11.73 1.56
N ASP A 69 -12.54 -12.40 2.09
CA ASP A 69 -12.51 -13.08 3.40
C ASP A 69 -11.52 -12.41 4.39
N ILE A 70 -11.17 -11.14 4.19
CA ILE A 70 -10.38 -10.40 5.18
C ILE A 70 -11.33 -9.91 6.28
N PRO A 71 -11.12 -10.28 7.56
CA PRO A 71 -11.92 -9.77 8.66
C PRO A 71 -11.93 -8.24 8.65
N SER A 72 -13.08 -7.64 8.91
CA SER A 72 -13.26 -6.17 8.94
C SER A 72 -12.21 -5.46 9.82
N VAL A 73 -11.75 -6.13 10.88
CA VAL A 73 -10.67 -5.64 11.76
C VAL A 73 -9.35 -5.44 11.02
N ALA A 74 -8.91 -6.40 10.21
CA ALA A 74 -7.64 -6.30 9.49
C ALA A 74 -7.68 -5.23 8.40
N ILE A 75 -8.81 -5.11 7.68
CA ILE A 75 -9.02 -4.02 6.71
C ILE A 75 -8.96 -2.66 7.41
N ARG A 76 -9.62 -2.51 8.56
CA ARG A 76 -9.57 -1.27 9.35
C ARG A 76 -8.16 -0.96 9.83
N ASN A 77 -7.42 -1.95 10.33
CA ASN A 77 -6.06 -1.77 10.81
C ASN A 77 -5.12 -1.35 9.67
N TYR A 78 -5.21 -2.00 8.52
CA TYR A 78 -4.47 -1.59 7.32
C TYR A 78 -4.76 -0.12 6.97
N HIS A 79 -6.03 0.29 6.88
CA HIS A 79 -6.35 1.67 6.53
C HIS A 79 -5.92 2.70 7.57
N LYS A 80 -5.92 2.34 8.87
CA LYS A 80 -5.36 3.18 9.94
C LYS A 80 -3.85 3.40 9.73
N GLN A 81 -3.10 2.33 9.50
CA GLN A 81 -1.66 2.42 9.23
C GLN A 81 -1.36 3.29 7.99
N ILE A 82 -2.19 3.19 6.95
CA ILE A 82 -2.05 4.02 5.74
C ILE A 82 -2.31 5.50 6.04
N LEU A 83 -3.29 5.81 6.89
CA LEU A 83 -3.54 7.19 7.35
C LEU A 83 -2.37 7.71 8.18
N ASP A 84 -1.79 6.87 9.05
CA ASP A 84 -0.61 7.24 9.83
C ASP A 84 0.58 7.55 8.92
N LEU A 85 0.85 6.73 7.90
CA LEU A 85 1.90 6.99 6.91
C LEU A 85 1.66 8.28 6.13
N ALA A 86 0.40 8.56 5.74
CA ALA A 86 0.04 9.81 5.08
C ALA A 86 0.26 11.02 6.01
N GLY A 87 -0.01 10.87 7.30
CA GLY A 87 0.32 11.89 8.31
C GLY A 87 1.83 12.13 8.40
N HIS A 88 2.63 11.07 8.56
CA HIS A 88 4.09 11.17 8.65
C HIS A 88 4.71 11.80 7.38
N SER A 89 4.13 11.56 6.21
CA SER A 89 4.67 12.13 4.96
C SER A 89 4.49 13.65 4.87
N LEU A 90 3.54 14.24 5.60
CA LEU A 90 3.34 15.69 5.68
C LEU A 90 4.54 16.44 6.29
N ASP A 91 5.33 15.76 7.12
CA ASP A 91 6.52 16.35 7.75
C ASP A 91 7.83 15.92 7.07
N ASN A 92 7.85 14.72 6.46
CA ASN A 92 9.10 14.05 6.06
C ASN A 92 9.31 13.89 4.55
N VAL A 93 8.29 14.10 3.71
CA VAL A 93 8.38 13.93 2.25
C VAL A 93 8.24 15.30 1.56
N PRO A 94 9.13 15.68 0.62
CA PRO A 94 9.01 16.94 -0.13
C PRO A 94 7.68 17.08 -0.89
N LEU A 95 7.23 18.32 -1.11
CA LEU A 95 5.96 18.62 -1.79
C LEU A 95 5.90 18.05 -3.21
N GLU A 96 7.03 18.00 -3.91
CA GLU A 96 7.15 17.49 -5.28
C GLU A 96 6.96 15.97 -5.35
N MET A 97 7.09 15.27 -4.23
CA MET A 97 7.04 13.82 -4.11
C MET A 97 5.77 13.32 -3.40
N ARG A 98 4.88 14.23 -2.97
CA ARG A 98 3.62 13.89 -2.31
C ARG A 98 2.46 14.70 -2.88
N GLU A 99 1.30 14.08 -2.99
CA GLU A 99 0.04 14.76 -3.34
C GLU A 99 -0.99 14.45 -2.25
N ILE A 100 -1.26 15.42 -1.38
CA ILE A 100 -2.26 15.30 -0.31
C ILE A 100 -3.14 16.55 -0.38
N SER A 101 -4.38 16.34 -0.82
CA SER A 101 -5.38 17.39 -0.96
C SER A 101 -6.74 16.93 -0.41
N ALA A 102 -7.55 17.89 0.04
CA ALA A 102 -8.85 17.63 0.64
C ALA A 102 -9.89 18.62 0.12
N ILE A 103 -11.13 18.13 -0.05
CA ILE A 103 -12.31 18.94 -0.34
C ILE A 103 -13.38 18.65 0.71
N THR A 104 -14.10 19.68 1.14
CA THR A 104 -15.22 19.55 2.09
C THR A 104 -16.46 20.16 1.46
N ILE A 105 -17.48 19.34 1.22
CA ILE A 105 -18.69 19.75 0.52
C ILE A 105 -19.95 19.08 1.12
N PRO A 106 -21.09 19.78 1.17
CA PRO A 106 -22.37 19.12 1.45
C PRO A 106 -22.75 18.20 0.28
N THR A 107 -23.31 17.03 0.58
CA THR A 107 -23.72 16.07 -0.45
C THR A 107 -24.95 15.28 -0.02
N SER A 108 -25.66 14.72 -1.00
CA SER A 108 -26.83 13.85 -0.77
C SER A 108 -26.42 12.37 -0.87
N GLY A 109 -27.21 11.47 -0.29
CA GLY A 109 -26.97 10.02 -0.39
C GLY A 109 -26.88 9.51 -1.85
N LYS A 110 -27.70 10.07 -2.76
CA LYS A 110 -27.65 9.76 -4.20
C LYS A 110 -26.31 10.15 -4.82
N ASN A 111 -25.79 11.33 -4.48
CA ASN A 111 -24.50 11.81 -4.99
C ASN A 111 -23.34 11.03 -4.36
N LEU A 112 -23.42 10.68 -3.08
CA LEU A 112 -22.42 9.87 -2.39
C LEU A 112 -22.17 8.52 -3.09
N ALA A 113 -23.24 7.81 -3.49
CA ALA A 113 -23.12 6.55 -4.21
C ALA A 113 -22.43 6.71 -5.58
N LYS A 114 -22.78 7.77 -6.33
CA LYS A 114 -22.15 8.09 -7.62
C LYS A 114 -20.65 8.39 -7.46
N VAL A 115 -20.29 9.19 -6.46
CA VAL A 115 -18.89 9.55 -6.16
C VAL A 115 -18.09 8.32 -5.75
N LYS A 116 -18.59 7.45 -4.87
CA LYS A 116 -17.91 6.19 -4.50
C LYS A 116 -17.59 5.32 -5.73
N SER A 117 -18.53 5.20 -6.66
CA SER A 117 -18.34 4.46 -7.91
C SER A 117 -17.27 5.10 -8.80
N LEU A 118 -17.26 6.43 -8.89
CA LEU A 118 -16.24 7.18 -9.64
C LEU A 118 -14.85 6.97 -9.05
N LEU A 119 -14.68 7.16 -7.73
CA LEU A 119 -13.40 6.99 -7.04
C LEU A 119 -12.82 5.58 -7.24
N LEU A 120 -13.67 4.55 -7.20
CA LEU A 120 -13.25 3.17 -7.45
C LEU A 120 -12.67 3.00 -8.87
N ARG A 121 -13.32 3.58 -9.90
CA ARG A 121 -12.82 3.52 -11.28
C ARG A 121 -11.54 4.33 -11.45
N THR A 122 -11.49 5.53 -10.87
CA THR A 122 -10.31 6.41 -10.93
C THR A 122 -9.10 5.72 -10.32
N ARG A 123 -9.22 5.09 -9.15
CA ARG A 123 -8.13 4.34 -8.51
C ARG A 123 -7.55 3.25 -9.43
N LYS A 124 -8.40 2.51 -10.14
CA LYS A 124 -7.94 1.49 -11.10
C LYS A 124 -7.18 2.12 -12.27
N LYS A 125 -7.68 3.23 -12.83
CA LYS A 125 -7.01 3.96 -13.91
C LYS A 125 -5.63 4.47 -13.50
N VAL A 126 -5.54 5.09 -12.34
CA VAL A 126 -4.25 5.61 -11.82
C VAL A 126 -3.27 4.47 -11.59
N ALA A 127 -3.71 3.33 -11.03
CA ALA A 127 -2.85 2.17 -10.84
C ALA A 127 -2.25 1.67 -12.18
N THR A 128 -3.05 1.62 -13.25
CA THR A 128 -2.55 1.27 -14.59
C THR A 128 -1.56 2.30 -15.14
N MET A 129 -1.79 3.60 -14.89
CA MET A 129 -0.90 4.67 -15.35
C MET A 129 0.44 4.69 -14.60
N MET A 130 0.44 4.35 -13.31
CA MET A 130 1.65 4.32 -12.48
C MET A 130 2.44 3.01 -12.60
N GLU A 131 1.89 2.01 -13.30
CA GLU A 131 2.57 0.73 -13.47
C GLU A 131 3.76 0.87 -14.42
N ASP A 132 4.96 0.92 -13.85
CA ASP A 132 6.21 0.96 -14.59
C ASP A 132 7.12 -0.21 -14.18
N PRO A 133 7.48 -1.13 -15.11
CA PRO A 133 8.43 -2.22 -14.83
C PRO A 133 9.84 -1.71 -14.49
N ASN A 134 10.16 -0.45 -14.77
CA ASN A 134 11.42 0.20 -14.45
C ASN A 134 11.34 1.12 -13.22
N GLY A 135 10.19 1.15 -12.52
CA GLY A 135 9.98 2.00 -11.36
C GLY A 135 11.07 1.81 -10.28
N ALA A 136 11.52 2.92 -9.70
CA ALA A 136 12.56 2.95 -8.66
C ALA A 136 11.98 3.09 -7.24
N GLU A 137 10.75 3.58 -7.12
CA GLU A 137 10.10 3.92 -5.87
C GLU A 137 8.72 3.28 -5.75
N VAL A 138 8.30 2.99 -4.51
CA VAL A 138 7.00 2.38 -4.21
C VAL A 138 6.09 3.44 -3.62
N TYR A 139 5.00 3.73 -4.34
CA TYR A 139 3.99 4.68 -3.90
C TYR A 139 2.72 3.97 -3.42
N THR A 140 2.09 4.55 -2.40
CA THR A 140 0.73 4.20 -1.98
C THR A 140 -0.21 5.34 -2.36
N LEU A 141 -1.18 5.07 -3.24
CA LEU A 141 -2.31 5.97 -3.48
C LEU A 141 -3.48 5.58 -2.58
N ALA A 142 -3.86 6.47 -1.66
CA ALA A 142 -5.04 6.33 -0.83
C ALA A 142 -5.98 7.51 -1.07
N ILE A 143 -7.28 7.23 -1.23
CA ILE A 143 -8.32 8.25 -1.39
C ILE A 143 -9.37 8.01 -0.30
N GLN A 144 -9.54 8.96 0.60
CA GLN A 144 -10.48 8.86 1.71
C GLN A 144 -11.70 9.75 1.51
N LEU A 145 -12.88 9.17 1.71
CA LEU A 145 -14.16 9.88 1.72
C LEU A 145 -14.91 9.42 2.97
N PHE A 146 -15.08 10.33 3.93
CA PHE A 146 -15.71 10.06 5.22
C PHE A 146 -16.63 11.23 5.60
N PRO A 147 -17.68 10.97 6.40
CA PRO A 147 -18.53 12.04 6.88
C PRO A 147 -17.82 12.85 7.97
N LEU A 148 -18.00 14.18 7.95
CA LEU A 148 -17.61 15.07 9.06
C LEU A 148 -18.76 15.33 10.04
N THR A 149 -20.00 15.07 9.63
CA THR A 149 -21.18 15.14 10.49
C THR A 149 -21.50 13.76 11.05
N LYS A 150 -22.25 13.72 12.16
CA LYS A 150 -22.78 12.45 12.70
C LYS A 150 -23.69 11.80 11.66
N VAL A 151 -23.50 10.49 11.43
CA VAL A 151 -24.26 9.64 10.50
C VAL A 151 -24.76 8.42 11.24
#